data_AF-A0A7W9WY45-F1
#
_entry.id   AF-A0A7W9WY45-F1
#
_cell.length_a   1.000
_cell.length_b   1.000
_cell.length_c   1.000
_cell.angle_alpha   90.00
_cell.angle_beta   90.00
_cell.angle_gamma   90.00
#
_symmetry.space_group_name_H-M   'P 1'
#
loop_
_entity.id
_entity.type
_entity.pdbx_description
1 polymer ?
#
loop_
_entity_poly.entity_id
_entity_poly.type
_entity_poly.pdbx_seq_one_letter_code
_entity_poly.pdbx_strand_id
1 'polypeptide(L)'
;MTVNNIVLTPHDRAPVVTDFTRPVYCVLGLPFDALDMQQTVNLLLARAGSGERCFFSTPNLNFLITSQQDPVFRDSVLRSSLSLADGMPVVWLAKLLGLPFTDRVAGATVFERLRDQRVMPLGVFFFGGPDGVAQQAADVLNAGEGRMRCVGAYSPGFGTIEDMSTPAIIDRINASHADLLVVSLGAKRGQAWIEHNLAALDTPLVSHLGAVVNFVAGTVSRAPSLVGRLGLEWLWRIKEEPALWRRYWSDGMALVRLLTTRALPAALDARRLRAASAAPVLQESDDGQRYTLTLGGAWRDGALGELRTALARATARPRRMHVVLRDDCSLDSAALGLLLLLYGHQSRTGMALSVDAGSASLRRTMRLQNVDFLLRGLPGSVA
;
A
#
# COMPACT_ATOMS: atom_id res chain seq x y z
N MET A 1 -5.22 16.68 -42.22
CA MET A 1 -5.34 17.13 -40.83
C MET A 1 -4.37 16.30 -40.01
N THR A 2 -3.21 16.87 -39.74
CA THR A 2 -2.10 16.22 -39.04
C THR A 2 -2.45 16.16 -37.56
N VAL A 3 -2.62 14.96 -37.03
CA VAL A 3 -2.77 14.75 -35.58
C VAL A 3 -1.40 15.00 -34.98
N ASN A 4 -1.25 16.13 -34.28
CA ASN A 4 -0.06 16.41 -33.50
C ASN A 4 0.07 15.34 -32.41
N ASN A 5 1.04 14.44 -32.58
CA ASN A 5 1.57 13.63 -31.49
C ASN A 5 2.25 14.58 -30.50
N ILE A 6 1.54 14.94 -29.44
CA ILE A 6 2.15 15.57 -28.28
C ILE A 6 3.00 14.48 -27.61
N VAL A 7 4.30 14.50 -27.90
CA VAL A 7 5.29 13.78 -27.12
C VAL A 7 5.32 14.44 -25.75
N LEU A 8 4.63 13.85 -24.77
CA LEU A 8 4.70 14.28 -23.38
C LEU A 8 6.16 14.19 -22.94
N THR A 9 6.72 15.30 -22.50
CA THR A 9 8.08 15.33 -21.97
C THR A 9 8.10 14.64 -20.59
N PRO A 10 9.25 14.17 -20.08
CA PRO A 10 9.33 13.55 -18.76
C PRO A 10 8.79 14.41 -17.60
N HIS A 11 8.64 15.72 -17.82
CA HIS A 11 8.11 16.70 -16.87
C HIS A 11 6.58 16.89 -16.89
N ASP A 12 5.85 16.32 -17.87
CA ASP A 12 4.37 16.37 -17.93
C ASP A 12 3.70 15.22 -17.16
N ARG A 13 4.49 14.42 -16.44
CA ARG A 13 4.02 13.23 -15.72
C ARG A 13 3.27 13.66 -14.46
N ALA A 14 1.97 13.36 -14.40
CA ALA A 14 1.16 13.63 -13.22
C ALA A 14 1.79 12.95 -11.99
N PRO A 15 2.18 13.71 -10.95
CA PRO A 15 2.77 13.13 -9.75
C PRO A 15 1.73 12.23 -9.06
N VAL A 16 2.20 11.19 -8.35
CA VAL A 16 1.32 10.39 -7.50
C VAL A 16 0.76 11.27 -6.39
N VAL A 17 -0.49 11.71 -6.56
CA VAL A 17 -1.22 12.50 -5.57
C VAL A 17 -1.65 11.58 -4.42
N THR A 18 -1.45 12.04 -3.19
CA THR A 18 -1.94 11.31 -2.02
C THR A 18 -3.42 11.59 -1.86
N ASP A 19 -4.24 10.56 -2.05
CA ASP A 19 -5.70 10.64 -1.87
C ASP A 19 -6.07 10.47 -0.39
N PHE A 20 -6.41 11.58 0.29
CA PHE A 20 -6.88 11.57 1.67
C PHE A 20 -8.36 11.24 1.82
N THR A 21 -9.08 10.93 0.73
CA THR A 21 -10.49 10.52 0.77
C THR A 21 -10.67 9.01 0.92
N ARG A 22 -9.60 8.24 0.72
CA ARG A 22 -9.54 6.78 0.89
C ARG A 22 -10.12 6.31 2.25
N PRO A 23 -10.87 5.19 2.30
CA PRO A 23 -11.32 4.57 3.54
C PRO A 23 -10.16 3.82 4.22
N VAL A 24 -9.15 4.57 4.65
CA VAL A 24 -7.89 4.06 5.18
C VAL A 24 -7.94 3.89 6.70
N TYR A 25 -7.37 2.80 7.19
CA TYR A 25 -7.24 2.51 8.62
C TYR A 25 -5.82 2.03 8.93
N CYS A 26 -5.28 2.50 10.06
CA CYS A 26 -4.06 1.98 10.63
C CYS A 26 -4.31 0.60 11.28
N VAL A 27 -3.55 -0.40 10.83
CA VAL A 27 -3.42 -1.71 11.49
C VAL A 27 -1.96 -1.92 11.84
N LEU A 28 -1.62 -1.75 13.11
CA LEU A 28 -0.29 -2.02 13.68
C LEU A 28 0.88 -1.42 12.88
N GLY A 29 0.76 -0.17 12.44
CA GLY A 29 1.84 0.61 11.84
C GLY A 29 1.79 0.74 10.33
N LEU A 30 0.85 0.04 9.67
CA LEU A 30 0.62 0.14 8.22
C LEU A 30 -0.81 0.63 7.92
N PRO A 31 -1.00 1.44 6.85
CA PRO A 31 -2.30 1.81 6.34
C PRO A 31 -2.89 0.65 5.53
N PHE A 32 -4.18 0.41 5.69
CA PHE A 32 -4.96 -0.51 4.87
C PHE A 32 -6.26 0.16 4.45
N ASP A 33 -6.61 0.03 3.18
CA ASP A 33 -7.87 0.49 2.64
C ASP A 33 -8.94 -0.56 2.88
N ALA A 34 -10.04 -0.17 3.53
CA ALA A 34 -11.20 -1.04 3.75
C ALA A 34 -12.05 -1.10 2.47
N LEU A 35 -11.49 -1.69 1.41
CA LEU A 35 -12.17 -1.99 0.17
C LEU A 35 -12.39 -3.49 0.06
N ASP A 36 -13.55 -3.89 -0.46
CA ASP A 36 -13.77 -5.25 -0.90
C ASP A 36 -13.13 -5.51 -2.28
N MET A 37 -13.18 -6.77 -2.74
CA MET A 37 -12.61 -7.17 -4.02
C MET A 37 -13.25 -6.44 -5.21
N GLN A 38 -14.56 -6.22 -5.19
CA GLN A 38 -15.27 -5.59 -6.31
C GLN A 38 -14.94 -4.10 -6.38
N GLN A 39 -14.97 -3.41 -5.24
CA GLN A 39 -14.57 -2.01 -5.10
C GLN A 39 -13.12 -1.81 -5.55
N THR A 40 -12.23 -2.72 -5.15
CA THR A 40 -10.82 -2.72 -5.56
C THR A 40 -10.69 -2.81 -7.08
N VAL A 41 -11.34 -3.80 -7.71
CA VAL A 41 -11.27 -4.01 -9.17
C VAL A 41 -11.84 -2.80 -9.91
N ASN A 42 -12.99 -2.27 -9.48
CA ASN A 42 -13.61 -1.10 -10.09
C ASN A 42 -12.70 0.13 -10.01
N LEU A 43 -12.06 0.35 -8.85
CA LEU A 43 -11.11 1.44 -8.66
C LEU A 43 -9.91 1.29 -9.61
N LEU A 44 -9.31 0.10 -9.66
CA LEU A 44 -8.14 -0.15 -10.52
C LEU A 44 -8.49 0.00 -12.02
N LEU A 45 -9.66 -0.48 -12.45
CA LEU A 45 -10.13 -0.28 -13.83
C LEU A 45 -10.35 1.20 -14.16
N ALA A 46 -10.95 1.97 -13.25
CA ALA A 46 -11.14 3.40 -13.43
C ALA A 46 -9.79 4.14 -13.58
N ARG A 47 -8.80 3.78 -12.75
CA ARG A 47 -7.44 4.36 -12.78
C ARG A 47 -6.67 3.98 -14.04
N ALA A 48 -6.80 2.73 -14.49
CA ALA A 48 -6.25 2.30 -15.78
C ALA A 48 -6.87 3.12 -16.93
N GLY A 49 -8.21 3.25 -16.95
CA GLY A 49 -8.91 3.99 -17.99
C GLY A 49 -8.65 5.50 -18.01
N SER A 50 -8.38 6.13 -16.86
CA SER A 50 -8.04 7.55 -16.77
C SER A 50 -6.54 7.84 -16.94
N GLY A 51 -5.69 6.80 -16.97
CA GLY A 51 -4.23 6.94 -16.93
C GLY A 51 -3.68 7.44 -15.59
N GLU A 52 -4.50 7.46 -14.54
CA GLU A 52 -4.08 7.95 -13.22
C GLU A 52 -3.18 6.93 -12.51
N ARG A 53 -1.96 7.37 -12.16
CA ARG A 53 -0.95 6.49 -11.57
C ARG A 53 -1.38 5.96 -10.21
N CYS A 54 -1.35 4.64 -10.04
CA CYS A 54 -1.68 3.92 -8.83
C CYS A 54 -0.60 2.87 -8.55
N PHE A 55 0.27 3.17 -7.58
CA PHE A 55 1.11 2.15 -6.97
C PHE A 55 0.31 1.47 -5.85
N PHE A 56 -0.16 0.25 -6.09
CA PHE A 56 -0.89 -0.50 -5.07
C PHE A 56 -0.05 -1.63 -4.47
N SER A 57 -0.13 -1.77 -3.16
CA SER A 57 0.49 -2.84 -2.39
C SER A 57 -0.57 -3.79 -1.85
N THR A 58 -0.19 -5.04 -1.60
CA THR A 58 -1.07 -6.03 -0.96
C THR A 58 -0.39 -6.57 0.31
N PRO A 59 -0.22 -5.75 1.37
CA PRO A 59 0.53 -6.18 2.53
C PRO A 59 -0.16 -7.33 3.26
N ASN A 60 0.63 -8.34 3.60
CA ASN A 60 0.20 -9.48 4.40
C ASN A 60 0.85 -9.45 5.80
N LEU A 61 0.68 -10.53 6.56
CA LEU A 61 1.28 -10.66 7.89
C LEU A 61 2.81 -10.48 7.88
N ASN A 62 3.50 -11.02 6.86
CA ASN A 62 4.94 -10.87 6.74
C ASN A 62 5.33 -9.40 6.53
N PHE A 63 4.57 -8.65 5.73
CA PHE A 63 4.78 -7.20 5.57
C PHE A 63 4.63 -6.46 6.91
N LEU A 64 3.59 -6.76 7.68
CA LEU A 64 3.35 -6.18 9.00
C LEU A 64 4.50 -6.46 9.98
N ILE A 65 5.09 -7.64 9.93
CA ILE A 65 6.22 -8.01 10.81
C ILE A 65 7.50 -7.33 10.34
N THR A 66 7.81 -7.40 9.04
CA THR A 66 9.03 -6.82 8.47
C THR A 66 9.07 -5.30 8.63
N SER A 67 7.94 -4.61 8.43
CA SER A 67 7.84 -3.15 8.58
C SER A 67 8.11 -2.65 10.01
N GLN A 68 7.98 -3.51 11.02
CA GLN A 68 8.34 -3.14 12.40
C GLN A 68 9.85 -3.19 12.66
N GLN A 69 10.60 -3.93 11.83
CA GLN A 69 12.04 -4.14 11.99
C GLN A 69 12.86 -3.38 10.95
N ASP A 70 12.24 -3.06 9.81
CA ASP A 70 12.87 -2.42 8.66
C ASP A 70 12.11 -1.12 8.29
N PRO A 71 12.61 0.04 8.76
CA PRO A 71 12.02 1.34 8.44
C PRO A 71 11.94 1.64 6.94
N VAL A 72 12.94 1.20 6.16
CA VAL A 72 12.98 1.45 4.70
C VAL A 72 11.85 0.70 4.02
N PHE A 73 11.64 -0.57 4.40
CA PHE A 73 10.53 -1.37 3.88
C PHE A 73 9.17 -0.88 4.39
N ARG A 74 9.06 -0.42 5.64
CA ARG A 74 7.82 0.21 6.12
C ARG A 74 7.46 1.40 5.25
N ASP A 75 8.41 2.32 5.08
CA ASP A 75 8.19 3.57 4.38
C ASP A 75 7.84 3.31 2.90
N SER A 76 8.30 2.21 2.32
CA SER A 76 7.90 1.80 0.97
C SER A 76 6.40 1.51 0.86
N VAL A 77 5.86 0.80 1.85
CA VAL A 77 4.42 0.51 1.92
C VAL A 77 3.63 1.78 2.20
N LEU A 78 4.12 2.67 3.08
CA LEU A 78 3.46 3.96 3.39
C LEU A 78 3.35 4.87 2.16
N ARG A 79 4.28 4.76 1.19
CA ARG A 79 4.27 5.52 -0.05
C ARG A 79 3.36 4.92 -1.14
N SER A 80 2.66 3.82 -0.87
CA SER A 80 1.68 3.25 -1.82
C SER A 80 0.42 4.12 -1.94
N SER A 81 -0.09 4.26 -3.17
CA SER A 81 -1.38 4.89 -3.50
C SER A 81 -2.58 4.09 -2.99
N LEU A 82 -2.41 2.79 -2.78
CA LEU A 82 -3.43 1.87 -2.30
C LEU A 82 -2.77 0.72 -1.55
N SER A 83 -3.37 0.25 -0.45
CA SER A 83 -2.84 -0.81 0.41
C SER A 83 -3.96 -1.78 0.78
N LEU A 84 -3.92 -2.97 0.18
CA LEU A 84 -4.99 -3.97 0.26
C LEU A 84 -4.62 -5.07 1.24
N ALA A 85 -5.56 -5.44 2.13
CA ALA A 85 -5.31 -6.45 3.15
C ALA A 85 -5.19 -7.86 2.53
N ASP A 86 -3.96 -8.34 2.37
CA ASP A 86 -3.69 -9.67 1.83
C ASP A 86 -3.54 -10.71 2.95
N GLY A 87 -4.54 -11.58 3.06
CA GLY A 87 -4.52 -12.71 3.98
C GLY A 87 -5.34 -12.52 5.25
N MET A 88 -5.82 -13.64 5.78
CA MET A 88 -6.73 -13.67 6.93
C MET A 88 -6.14 -13.10 8.23
N PRO A 89 -4.85 -13.27 8.58
CA PRO A 89 -4.31 -12.69 9.80
C PRO A 89 -4.47 -11.16 9.89
N VAL A 90 -4.32 -10.44 8.77
CA VAL A 90 -4.54 -8.99 8.73
C VAL A 90 -6.02 -8.67 8.99
N VAL A 91 -6.92 -9.40 8.35
CA VAL A 91 -8.37 -9.25 8.54
C VAL A 91 -8.77 -9.55 9.98
N TRP A 92 -8.21 -10.58 10.62
CA TRP A 92 -8.47 -10.90 12.02
C TRP A 92 -7.99 -9.80 12.97
N LEU A 93 -6.80 -9.24 12.72
CA LEU A 93 -6.28 -8.09 13.47
C LEU A 93 -7.20 -6.87 13.31
N ALA A 94 -7.65 -6.60 12.09
CA ALA A 94 -8.57 -5.50 11.82
C ALA A 94 -9.93 -5.70 12.52
N LYS A 95 -10.50 -6.91 12.48
CA LYS A 95 -11.74 -7.25 13.19
C LYS A 95 -11.58 -7.15 14.71
N LEU A 96 -10.43 -7.56 15.26
CA LEU A 96 -10.14 -7.42 16.69
C LEU A 96 -10.11 -5.94 17.13
N LEU A 97 -9.55 -5.07 16.28
CA LEU A 97 -9.52 -3.62 16.46
C LEU A 97 -10.88 -2.95 16.19
N GLY A 98 -11.90 -3.72 15.77
CA GLY A 98 -13.24 -3.22 15.48
C GLY A 98 -13.33 -2.38 14.19
N LEU A 99 -12.48 -2.69 13.20
CA LEU A 99 -12.40 -2.00 11.91
C LEU A 99 -13.32 -2.67 10.87
N PRO A 100 -13.81 -1.92 9.85
CA PRO A 100 -14.83 -2.39 8.92
C PRO A 100 -14.26 -3.25 7.77
N PHE A 101 -13.36 -4.18 8.08
CA PHE A 101 -12.81 -5.11 7.10
C PHE A 101 -13.71 -6.33 6.95
N THR A 102 -14.31 -6.49 5.78
CA THR A 102 -15.20 -7.61 5.46
C THR A 102 -14.38 -8.85 5.14
N ASP A 103 -13.53 -8.75 4.12
CA ASP A 103 -12.80 -9.86 3.49
C ASP A 103 -11.34 -9.50 3.18
N ARG A 104 -10.56 -10.54 2.87
CA ARG A 104 -9.19 -10.38 2.37
C ARG A 104 -9.21 -10.01 0.88
N VAL A 105 -8.28 -9.15 0.48
CA VAL A 105 -8.06 -8.76 -0.91
C VAL A 105 -6.66 -9.20 -1.32
N ALA A 106 -6.56 -10.47 -1.71
CA ALA A 106 -5.28 -11.05 -2.11
C ALA A 106 -4.85 -10.57 -3.50
N GLY A 107 -3.57 -10.21 -3.66
CA GLY A 107 -3.07 -9.64 -4.92
C GLY A 107 -3.24 -10.57 -6.13
N ALA A 108 -3.10 -11.87 -5.93
CA ALA A 108 -3.36 -12.86 -6.97
C ALA A 108 -4.84 -12.91 -7.40
N THR A 109 -5.76 -12.73 -6.46
CA THR A 109 -7.19 -12.68 -6.77
C THR A 109 -7.55 -11.37 -7.47
N VAL A 110 -6.92 -10.25 -7.11
CA VAL A 110 -7.07 -8.98 -7.84
C VAL A 110 -6.65 -9.15 -9.29
N PHE A 111 -5.48 -9.76 -9.53
CA PHE A 111 -5.02 -10.07 -10.89
C PHE A 111 -6.01 -10.94 -11.67
N GLU A 112 -6.49 -12.04 -11.08
CA GLU A 112 -7.49 -12.93 -11.68
C GLU A 112 -8.77 -12.16 -12.07
N ARG A 113 -9.29 -11.30 -11.17
CA ARG A 113 -10.49 -10.50 -11.45
C ARG A 113 -10.25 -9.46 -12.55
N LEU A 114 -9.07 -8.85 -12.60
CA LEU A 114 -8.68 -7.94 -13.69
C LEU A 114 -8.48 -8.67 -15.02
N ARG A 115 -8.07 -9.94 -14.99
CA ARG A 115 -7.98 -10.78 -16.20
C ARG A 115 -9.36 -11.17 -16.72
N ASP A 116 -10.26 -11.55 -15.81
CA ASP A 116 -11.57 -12.12 -16.14
C ASP A 116 -12.64 -11.06 -16.45
N GLN A 117 -12.40 -9.79 -16.12
CA GLN A 117 -13.29 -8.68 -16.46
C GLN A 117 -13.47 -8.52 -17.99
N ARG A 118 -14.63 -8.00 -18.38
CA ARG A 118 -15.05 -7.84 -19.78
C ARG A 118 -15.30 -6.38 -20.18
N VAL A 119 -14.99 -5.43 -19.29
CA VAL A 119 -15.28 -4.00 -19.42
C VAL A 119 -14.37 -3.33 -20.45
N MET A 120 -13.05 -3.52 -20.35
CA MET A 120 -12.07 -2.83 -21.20
C MET A 120 -10.89 -3.74 -21.57
N PRO A 121 -10.19 -3.51 -22.69
CA PRO A 121 -8.89 -4.16 -22.92
C PRO A 121 -7.88 -3.69 -21.86
N LEU A 122 -6.97 -4.58 -21.46
CA LEU A 122 -5.87 -4.26 -20.55
C LEU A 122 -4.57 -4.89 -21.04
N GLY A 123 -3.52 -4.10 -21.20
CA GLY A 123 -2.16 -4.57 -21.41
C GLY A 123 -1.46 -4.82 -20.08
N VAL A 124 -0.88 -6.01 -19.88
CA VAL A 124 -0.02 -6.31 -18.74
C VAL A 124 1.43 -6.53 -19.16
N PHE A 125 2.35 -5.95 -18.40
CA PHE A 125 3.78 -6.23 -18.48
C PHE A 125 4.23 -7.03 -17.25
N PHE A 126 4.93 -8.16 -17.47
CA PHE A 126 5.53 -8.94 -16.39
C PHE A 126 7.01 -8.63 -16.24
N PHE A 127 7.43 -8.19 -15.05
CA PHE A 127 8.81 -7.86 -14.74
C PHE A 127 9.34 -8.71 -13.58
N GLY A 128 10.38 -9.51 -13.85
CA GLY A 128 10.96 -10.44 -12.89
C GLY A 128 10.32 -11.83 -12.89
N GLY A 129 10.61 -12.60 -11.84
CA GLY A 129 10.38 -14.04 -11.79
C GLY A 129 11.58 -14.85 -12.30
N PRO A 130 11.59 -16.18 -12.11
CA PRO A 130 12.63 -17.04 -12.67
C PRO A 130 12.63 -16.99 -14.21
N ASP A 131 13.78 -17.29 -14.81
CA ASP A 131 13.93 -17.27 -16.27
C ASP A 131 12.91 -18.20 -16.94
N GLY A 132 12.30 -17.69 -18.03
CA GLY A 132 11.24 -18.38 -18.76
C GLY A 132 9.83 -18.25 -18.15
N VAL A 133 9.69 -18.01 -16.84
CA VAL A 133 8.36 -18.00 -16.20
C VAL A 133 7.51 -16.80 -16.63
N ALA A 134 8.11 -15.62 -16.76
CA ALA A 134 7.38 -14.44 -17.24
C ALA A 134 6.89 -14.60 -18.69
N GLN A 135 7.68 -15.26 -19.54
CA GLN A 135 7.28 -15.56 -20.92
C GLN A 135 6.17 -16.63 -20.95
N GLN A 136 6.30 -17.69 -20.16
CA GLN A 136 5.25 -18.71 -20.04
C GLN A 136 3.92 -18.10 -19.53
N ALA A 137 3.98 -17.18 -18.56
CA ALA A 137 2.81 -16.45 -18.10
C ALA A 137 2.18 -15.59 -19.21
N ALA A 138 3.01 -14.98 -20.06
CA ALA A 138 2.54 -14.23 -21.22
C ALA A 138 1.80 -15.13 -22.21
N ASP A 139 2.36 -16.29 -22.53
CA ASP A 139 1.80 -17.25 -23.48
C ASP A 139 0.45 -17.80 -22.99
N VAL A 140 0.38 -18.20 -21.71
CA VAL A 140 -0.88 -18.67 -21.08
C VAL A 140 -1.94 -17.59 -21.09
N LEU A 141 -1.57 -16.35 -20.75
CA LEU A 141 -2.51 -15.23 -20.72
C LEU A 141 -3.04 -14.90 -22.13
N ASN A 142 -2.16 -14.93 -23.14
CA ASN A 142 -2.50 -14.60 -24.52
C ASN A 142 -3.25 -15.72 -25.25
N ALA A 143 -3.10 -16.98 -24.82
CA ALA A 143 -3.91 -18.09 -25.32
C ALA A 143 -5.38 -18.03 -24.83
N GLY A 144 -5.65 -17.30 -23.75
CA GLY A 144 -7.00 -17.13 -23.22
C GLY A 144 -7.88 -16.20 -24.07
N GLU A 145 -9.21 -16.33 -23.90
CA GLU A 145 -10.22 -15.46 -24.53
C GLU A 145 -10.48 -14.17 -23.72
N GLY A 146 -9.57 -13.81 -22.81
CA GLY A 146 -9.64 -12.61 -21.97
C GLY A 146 -9.52 -11.31 -22.78
N ARG A 147 -9.97 -10.20 -22.19
CA ARG A 147 -9.65 -8.85 -22.71
C ARG A 147 -8.29 -8.35 -22.25
N MET A 148 -7.71 -8.98 -21.22
CA MET A 148 -6.35 -8.72 -20.79
C MET A 148 -5.36 -9.47 -21.69
N ARG A 149 -4.31 -8.77 -22.15
CA ARG A 149 -3.22 -9.31 -22.98
C ARG A 149 -1.89 -9.00 -22.36
N CYS A 150 -0.95 -9.93 -22.43
CA CYS A 150 0.44 -9.63 -22.11
C CYS A 150 1.07 -8.86 -23.26
N VAL A 151 1.52 -7.64 -22.98
CA VAL A 151 2.16 -6.73 -23.94
C VAL A 151 3.69 -6.67 -23.78
N GLY A 152 4.22 -7.39 -22.78
CA GLY A 152 5.65 -7.58 -22.62
C GLY A 152 6.00 -8.38 -21.38
N ALA A 153 7.14 -9.04 -21.44
CA ALA A 153 7.74 -9.75 -20.32
C ALA A 153 9.25 -9.51 -20.32
N TYR A 154 9.84 -9.38 -19.14
CA TYR A 154 11.28 -9.26 -18.99
C TYR A 154 11.74 -9.76 -17.61
N SER A 155 12.71 -10.66 -17.60
CA SER A 155 13.45 -11.08 -16.39
C SER A 155 14.78 -10.33 -16.38
N PRO A 156 15.04 -9.42 -15.43
CA PRO A 156 16.32 -8.72 -15.32
C PRO A 156 17.40 -9.58 -14.66
N GLY A 157 17.10 -10.84 -14.32
CA GLY A 157 18.01 -11.72 -13.58
C GLY A 157 18.22 -11.27 -12.12
N PHE A 158 19.42 -11.52 -11.60
CA PHE A 158 19.83 -11.12 -10.26
C PHE A 158 20.80 -9.94 -10.32
N GLY A 159 20.48 -8.84 -9.66
CA GLY A 159 21.35 -7.66 -9.60
C GLY A 159 20.92 -6.66 -8.53
N THR A 160 21.63 -5.55 -8.41
CA THR A 160 21.20 -4.42 -7.58
C THR A 160 19.92 -3.79 -8.13
N ILE A 161 19.28 -2.90 -7.38
CA ILE A 161 18.09 -2.21 -7.91
C ILE A 161 18.48 -1.40 -9.14
N GLU A 162 19.65 -0.78 -9.10
CA GLU A 162 20.24 0.04 -10.15
C GLU A 162 20.50 -0.77 -11.43
N ASP A 163 21.09 -1.96 -11.31
CA ASP A 163 21.32 -2.86 -12.45
C ASP A 163 20.00 -3.24 -13.15
N MET A 164 18.94 -3.42 -12.36
CA MET A 164 17.61 -3.75 -12.85
C MET A 164 16.80 -2.52 -13.33
N SER A 165 17.39 -1.31 -13.27
CA SER A 165 16.72 -0.03 -13.52
C SER A 165 17.38 0.79 -14.64
N THR A 166 18.12 0.12 -15.54
CA THR A 166 18.75 0.83 -16.66
C THR A 166 17.71 1.55 -17.53
N PRO A 167 18.06 2.69 -18.16
CA PRO A 167 17.13 3.41 -19.04
C PRO A 167 16.51 2.52 -20.11
N ALA A 168 17.29 1.61 -20.72
CA ALA A 168 16.79 0.67 -21.72
C ALA A 168 15.70 -0.28 -21.18
N ILE A 169 15.77 -0.69 -19.92
CA ILE A 169 14.74 -1.52 -19.28
C ILE A 169 13.47 -0.70 -19.08
N ILE A 170 13.60 0.52 -18.58
CA ILE A 170 12.45 1.41 -18.33
C ILE A 170 11.77 1.81 -19.64
N ASP A 171 12.54 2.17 -20.66
CA ASP A 171 12.05 2.49 -22.00
C ASP A 171 11.32 1.29 -22.63
N ARG A 172 11.83 0.07 -22.44
CA ARG A 172 11.15 -1.16 -22.88
C ARG A 172 9.80 -1.35 -22.19
N ILE A 173 9.70 -1.08 -20.90
CA ILE A 173 8.43 -1.16 -20.16
C ILE A 173 7.47 -0.10 -20.67
N ASN A 174 7.91 1.14 -20.79
CA ASN A 174 7.07 2.27 -21.25
C ASN A 174 6.59 2.08 -22.70
N ALA A 175 7.47 1.63 -23.59
CA ALA A 175 7.15 1.37 -25.00
C ALA A 175 6.14 0.23 -25.20
N SER A 176 5.92 -0.62 -24.19
CA SER A 176 4.87 -1.65 -24.23
C SER A 176 3.45 -1.08 -24.08
N HIS A 177 3.33 0.17 -23.62
CA HIS A 177 2.05 0.80 -23.28
C HIS A 177 1.19 -0.03 -22.32
N ALA A 178 1.82 -0.76 -21.39
CA ALA A 178 1.10 -1.54 -20.41
C ALA A 178 0.23 -0.67 -19.49
N ASP A 179 -0.99 -1.13 -19.24
CA ASP A 179 -1.91 -0.58 -18.25
C ASP A 179 -1.56 -1.05 -16.84
N LEU A 180 -1.00 -2.27 -16.72
CA LEU A 180 -0.58 -2.91 -15.48
C LEU A 180 0.85 -3.45 -15.58
N LEU A 181 1.72 -3.02 -14.66
CA LEU A 181 3.05 -3.56 -14.46
C LEU A 181 3.06 -4.45 -13.22
N VAL A 182 3.33 -5.73 -13.43
CA VAL A 182 3.47 -6.73 -12.37
C VAL A 182 4.95 -6.97 -12.09
N VAL A 183 5.41 -6.56 -10.91
CA VAL A 183 6.79 -6.77 -10.45
C VAL A 183 6.87 -8.01 -9.55
N SER A 184 7.73 -8.95 -9.91
CA SER A 184 7.87 -10.25 -9.25
C SER A 184 9.32 -10.50 -8.76
N LEU A 185 9.86 -9.57 -7.96
CA LEU A 185 11.23 -9.64 -7.41
C LEU A 185 11.30 -10.05 -5.91
N GLY A 186 10.19 -10.57 -5.37
CA GLY A 186 10.00 -10.71 -3.92
C GLY A 186 9.68 -9.38 -3.23
N ALA A 187 9.01 -9.44 -2.06
CA ALA A 187 8.35 -8.28 -1.45
C ALA A 187 9.26 -7.05 -1.27
N LYS A 188 10.39 -7.23 -0.58
CA LYS A 188 11.30 -6.12 -0.26
C LYS A 188 11.95 -5.50 -1.50
N ARG A 189 12.51 -6.34 -2.39
CA ARG A 189 13.17 -5.84 -3.61
C ARG A 189 12.18 -5.30 -4.62
N GLY A 190 11.01 -5.91 -4.74
CA GLY A 190 9.95 -5.45 -5.63
C GLY A 190 9.40 -4.09 -5.23
N GLN A 191 9.14 -3.88 -3.94
CA GLN A 191 8.81 -2.56 -3.39
C GLN A 191 9.91 -1.55 -3.72
N ALA A 192 11.16 -1.82 -3.34
CA ALA A 192 12.28 -0.92 -3.57
C ALA A 192 12.50 -0.58 -5.06
N TRP A 193 12.35 -1.57 -5.95
CA TRP A 193 12.47 -1.37 -7.39
C TRP A 193 11.35 -0.47 -7.94
N ILE A 194 10.11 -0.71 -7.51
CA ILE A 194 8.99 0.14 -7.90
C ILE A 194 9.26 1.57 -7.45
N GLU A 195 9.62 1.79 -6.19
CA GLU A 195 9.87 3.13 -5.68
C GLU A 195 10.97 3.87 -6.41
N HIS A 196 12.07 3.18 -6.70
CA HIS A 196 13.20 3.73 -7.46
C HIS A 196 12.77 4.20 -8.86
N ASN A 197 11.88 3.46 -9.52
CA ASN A 197 11.50 3.69 -10.91
C ASN A 197 10.14 4.36 -11.10
N LEU A 198 9.34 4.56 -10.04
CA LEU A 198 7.93 4.94 -10.16
C LEU A 198 7.74 6.25 -10.90
N ALA A 199 8.66 7.20 -10.75
CA ALA A 199 8.62 8.48 -11.47
C ALA A 199 8.94 8.32 -12.97
N ALA A 200 9.74 7.32 -13.34
CA ALA A 200 10.19 7.06 -14.70
C ALA A 200 9.23 6.15 -15.50
N LEU A 201 8.37 5.39 -14.81
CA LEU A 201 7.37 4.51 -15.42
C LEU A 201 6.14 5.29 -15.89
N ASP A 202 5.60 4.95 -17.06
CA ASP A 202 4.38 5.55 -17.63
C ASP A 202 3.13 4.69 -17.37
N THR A 203 3.31 3.45 -16.94
CA THR A 203 2.23 2.51 -16.62
C THR A 203 1.30 3.06 -15.51
N PRO A 204 -0.02 3.13 -15.73
CA PRO A 204 -0.99 3.59 -14.74
C PRO A 204 -0.98 2.73 -13.47
N LEU A 205 -1.11 1.41 -13.60
CA LEU A 205 -1.15 0.51 -12.44
C LEU A 205 0.21 -0.16 -12.26
N VAL A 206 0.81 0.00 -11.08
CA VAL A 206 2.09 -0.65 -10.75
C VAL A 206 1.92 -1.40 -9.43
N SER A 207 2.33 -2.66 -9.38
CA SER A 207 2.29 -3.43 -8.14
C SER A 207 3.33 -4.52 -8.06
N HIS A 208 3.80 -4.77 -6.84
CA HIS A 208 4.51 -5.99 -6.53
C HIS A 208 3.51 -7.10 -6.26
N LEU A 209 3.42 -8.08 -7.18
CA LEU A 209 2.55 -9.24 -7.04
C LEU A 209 3.37 -10.53 -7.16
N GLY A 210 4.23 -10.76 -6.16
CA GLY A 210 5.29 -11.76 -6.19
C GLY A 210 4.97 -13.07 -6.92
N ALA A 211 4.05 -13.87 -6.37
CA ALA A 211 3.75 -15.20 -6.90
C ALA A 211 2.73 -15.23 -8.06
N VAL A 212 2.21 -14.08 -8.49
CA VAL A 212 1.19 -14.04 -9.56
C VAL A 212 1.73 -14.58 -10.87
N VAL A 213 2.95 -14.18 -11.23
CA VAL A 213 3.64 -14.72 -12.42
C VAL A 213 3.71 -16.25 -12.38
N ASN A 214 3.98 -16.83 -11.22
CA ASN A 214 4.04 -18.29 -11.05
C ASN A 214 2.65 -18.95 -11.17
N PHE A 215 1.59 -18.34 -10.65
CA PHE A 215 0.22 -18.88 -10.83
C PHE A 215 -0.23 -18.80 -12.28
N VAL A 216 0.05 -17.70 -12.95
CA VAL A 216 -0.32 -17.53 -14.36
C VAL A 216 0.46 -18.50 -15.24
N ALA A 217 1.75 -18.69 -14.98
CA ALA A 217 2.56 -19.70 -15.67
C ALA A 217 2.14 -21.14 -15.33
N GLY A 218 1.35 -21.36 -14.26
CA GLY A 218 0.95 -22.69 -13.81
C GLY A 218 2.05 -23.48 -13.10
N THR A 219 3.14 -22.81 -12.68
CA THR A 219 4.27 -23.45 -11.99
C THR A 219 3.98 -23.72 -10.51
N VAL A 220 2.97 -23.07 -9.93
CA VAL A 220 2.48 -23.32 -8.57
C VAL A 220 0.95 -23.40 -8.58
N SER A 221 0.39 -24.37 -7.86
CA SER A 221 -1.07 -24.52 -7.75
C SER A 221 -1.67 -23.56 -6.71
N ARG A 222 -2.76 -22.88 -7.08
CA ARG A 222 -3.55 -22.06 -6.14
C ARG A 222 -4.25 -22.95 -5.12
N ALA A 223 -4.42 -22.43 -3.90
CA ALA A 223 -5.26 -23.09 -2.91
C ALA A 223 -6.72 -23.11 -3.41
N PRO A 224 -7.45 -24.23 -3.28
CA PRO A 224 -8.87 -24.27 -3.61
C PRO A 224 -9.65 -23.18 -2.86
N SER A 225 -10.69 -22.63 -3.48
CA SER A 225 -11.45 -21.49 -2.95
C SER A 225 -12.01 -21.72 -1.54
N LEU A 226 -12.39 -22.97 -1.21
CA LEU A 226 -12.82 -23.36 0.14
C LEU A 226 -11.68 -23.24 1.16
N VAL A 227 -10.49 -23.75 0.83
CA VAL A 227 -9.29 -23.68 1.68
C VAL A 227 -8.89 -22.22 1.91
N GLY A 228 -8.95 -21.40 0.87
CA GLY A 228 -8.72 -19.97 0.95
C GLY A 228 -9.73 -19.23 1.85
N ARG A 229 -11.03 -19.57 1.74
CA ARG A 229 -12.10 -18.99 2.58
C ARG A 229 -11.98 -19.38 4.05
N LEU A 230 -11.53 -20.60 4.33
CA LEU A 230 -11.23 -21.06 5.68
C LEU A 230 -9.94 -20.44 6.27
N GLY A 231 -9.20 -19.65 5.47
CA GLY A 231 -7.93 -19.04 5.89
C GLY A 231 -6.77 -20.04 5.97
N LEU A 232 -6.91 -21.23 5.39
CA LEU A 232 -5.92 -22.31 5.41
C LEU A 232 -4.98 -22.28 4.20
N GLU A 233 -4.95 -21.19 3.44
CA GLU A 233 -4.07 -21.05 2.28
C GLU A 233 -2.58 -21.21 2.64
N TRP A 234 -2.18 -20.81 3.85
CA TRP A 234 -0.82 -21.03 4.34
C TRP A 234 -0.46 -22.52 4.43
N LEU A 235 -1.41 -23.39 4.82
CA LEU A 235 -1.19 -24.83 4.90
C LEU A 235 -1.04 -25.43 3.49
N TRP A 236 -1.87 -24.97 2.55
CA TRP A 236 -1.72 -25.34 1.14
C TRP A 236 -0.36 -24.90 0.59
N ARG A 237 0.12 -23.71 0.94
CA ARG A 237 1.46 -23.26 0.53
C ARG A 237 2.60 -24.05 1.13
N ILE A 238 2.49 -24.51 2.38
CA ILE A 238 3.49 -25.41 2.95
C ILE A 238 3.51 -26.75 2.20
N LYS A 239 2.34 -27.24 1.75
CA LYS A 239 2.27 -28.46 0.94
C LYS A 239 2.99 -28.29 -0.41
N GLU A 240 2.75 -27.18 -1.11
CA GLU A 240 3.36 -26.92 -2.43
C GLU A 240 4.83 -26.48 -2.32
N GLU A 241 5.19 -25.75 -1.27
CA GLU A 241 6.52 -25.20 -1.03
C GLU A 241 6.96 -25.49 0.43
N PRO A 242 7.46 -26.70 0.74
CA PRO A 242 7.75 -27.13 2.11
C PRO A 242 8.68 -26.19 2.87
N ALA A 243 9.66 -25.58 2.21
CA ALA A 243 10.60 -24.64 2.84
C ALA A 243 9.92 -23.44 3.54
N LEU A 244 8.67 -23.11 3.18
CA LEU A 244 7.91 -22.02 3.80
C LEU A 244 7.46 -22.31 5.23
N TRP A 245 7.52 -23.56 5.72
CA TRP A 245 7.06 -23.90 7.07
C TRP A 245 7.77 -23.08 8.16
N ARG A 246 9.09 -22.86 8.01
CA ARG A 246 9.90 -22.09 8.96
C ARG A 246 9.43 -20.64 9.05
N ARG A 247 9.12 -20.06 7.87
CA ARG A 247 8.59 -18.70 7.77
C ARG A 247 7.22 -18.59 8.42
N TYR A 248 6.31 -19.53 8.13
CA TYR A 248 4.98 -19.51 8.72
C TYR A 248 5.01 -19.72 10.24
N TRP A 249 5.93 -20.53 10.75
CA TRP A 249 6.14 -20.66 12.19
C TRP A 249 6.64 -19.36 12.82
N SER A 250 7.67 -18.71 12.24
CA SER A 250 8.16 -17.43 12.76
C SER A 250 7.12 -16.33 12.67
N ASP A 251 6.38 -16.25 11.56
CA ASP A 251 5.28 -15.31 11.36
C ASP A 251 4.14 -15.55 12.38
N GLY A 252 3.81 -16.82 12.66
CA GLY A 252 2.81 -17.20 13.65
C GLY A 252 3.19 -16.79 15.08
N MET A 253 4.44 -17.02 15.48
CA MET A 253 4.95 -16.58 16.78
C MET A 253 4.98 -15.05 16.89
N ALA A 254 5.41 -14.37 15.83
CA ALA A 254 5.36 -12.91 15.78
C ALA A 254 3.92 -12.39 15.87
N LEU A 255 2.96 -13.02 15.20
CA LEU A 255 1.54 -12.68 15.31
C LEU A 255 1.02 -12.82 16.74
N VAL A 256 1.31 -13.91 17.44
CA VAL A 256 0.92 -14.10 18.85
C VAL A 256 1.50 -12.99 19.73
N ARG A 257 2.77 -12.64 19.53
CA ARG A 257 3.40 -11.52 20.23
C ARG A 257 2.71 -10.19 19.92
N LEU A 258 2.39 -9.91 18.65
CA LEU A 258 1.69 -8.68 18.26
C LEU A 258 0.27 -8.64 18.84
N LEU A 259 -0.44 -9.76 18.83
CA LEU A 259 -1.77 -9.87 19.41
C LEU A 259 -1.76 -9.52 20.90
N THR A 260 -0.86 -10.15 21.66
CA THR A 260 -0.80 -10.01 23.13
C THR A 260 -0.22 -8.67 23.58
N THR A 261 0.81 -8.16 22.91
CA THR A 261 1.53 -6.95 23.34
C THR A 261 1.02 -5.65 22.73
N ARG A 262 0.33 -5.72 21.57
CA ARG A 262 -0.10 -4.54 20.81
C ARG A 262 -1.60 -4.56 20.54
N ALA A 263 -2.10 -5.52 19.77
CA ALA A 263 -3.47 -5.48 19.23
C ALA A 263 -4.56 -5.62 20.31
N LEU A 264 -4.43 -6.56 21.26
CA LEU A 264 -5.40 -6.72 22.35
C LEU A 264 -5.44 -5.49 23.26
N PRO A 265 -4.29 -4.98 23.78
CA PRO A 265 -4.29 -3.73 24.52
C PRO A 265 -4.85 -2.55 23.71
N ALA A 266 -4.53 -2.44 22.41
CA ALA A 266 -5.05 -1.39 21.53
C ALA A 266 -6.58 -1.47 21.39
N ALA A 267 -7.14 -2.67 21.22
CA ALA A 267 -8.58 -2.88 21.14
C ALA A 267 -9.29 -2.49 22.44
N LEU A 268 -8.70 -2.80 23.59
CA LEU A 268 -9.21 -2.38 24.89
C LEU A 268 -9.12 -0.86 25.09
N ASP A 269 -8.01 -0.25 24.68
CA ASP A 269 -7.79 1.21 24.73
C ASP A 269 -8.80 1.95 23.84
N ALA A 270 -9.00 1.47 22.61
CA ALA A 270 -9.98 2.01 21.67
C ALA A 270 -11.41 1.96 22.22
N ARG A 271 -11.80 0.88 22.91
CA ARG A 271 -13.11 0.78 23.58
C ARG A 271 -13.29 1.84 24.67
N ARG A 272 -12.24 2.12 25.45
CA ARG A 272 -12.25 3.18 26.46
C ARG A 272 -12.35 4.57 25.83
N LEU A 273 -11.56 4.80 24.78
CA LEU A 273 -11.53 6.09 24.07
C LEU A 273 -12.81 6.39 23.27
N ARG A 274 -13.57 5.37 22.86
CA ARG A 274 -14.91 5.55 22.26
C ARG A 274 -15.92 6.22 23.21
N ALA A 275 -15.71 6.14 24.53
CA ALA A 275 -16.56 6.81 25.51
C ALA A 275 -16.28 8.32 25.63
N ALA A 276 -15.12 8.80 25.15
CA ALA A 276 -14.81 10.22 25.11
C ALA A 276 -15.55 10.90 23.95
N SER A 277 -16.32 11.94 24.25
CA SER A 277 -17.28 12.58 23.34
C SER A 277 -16.89 14.00 22.88
N ALA A 278 -15.67 14.47 23.20
CA ALA A 278 -15.25 15.81 22.82
C ALA A 278 -15.22 15.95 21.30
N ALA A 279 -15.91 16.96 20.76
CA ALA A 279 -15.93 17.24 19.33
C ALA A 279 -14.50 17.49 18.81
N PRO A 280 -14.16 17.04 17.59
CA PRO A 280 -12.86 17.32 17.00
C PRO A 280 -12.68 18.83 16.83
N VAL A 281 -11.48 19.31 17.13
CA VAL A 281 -11.09 20.72 16.94
C VAL A 281 -9.84 20.75 16.09
N LEU A 282 -9.88 21.46 14.98
CA LEU A 282 -8.74 21.67 14.10
C LEU A 282 -8.40 23.16 14.00
N GLN A 283 -7.13 23.47 14.17
CA GLN A 283 -6.57 24.79 13.86
C GLN A 283 -5.45 24.63 12.86
N GLU A 284 -5.44 25.49 11.85
CA GLU A 284 -4.44 25.51 10.79
C GLU A 284 -3.66 26.83 10.88
N SER A 285 -2.35 26.75 10.73
CA SER A 285 -1.48 27.93 10.63
C SER A 285 -0.42 27.68 9.57
N ASP A 286 -0.19 28.67 8.71
CA ASP A 286 0.83 28.64 7.65
C ASP A 286 1.68 29.89 7.77
N ASP A 287 2.94 29.74 8.17
CA ASP A 287 3.91 30.84 8.26
C ASP A 287 4.73 31.02 6.97
N GLY A 288 4.36 30.28 5.90
CA GLY A 288 5.06 30.26 4.61
C GLY A 288 6.25 29.30 4.55
N GLN A 289 6.81 28.89 5.69
CA GLN A 289 7.91 27.91 5.78
C GLN A 289 7.43 26.55 6.30
N ARG A 290 6.40 26.56 7.13
CA ARG A 290 5.85 25.40 7.85
C ARG A 290 4.33 25.52 7.93
N TYR A 291 3.67 24.44 7.53
CA TYR A 291 2.23 24.27 7.73
C TYR A 291 1.98 23.49 9.01
N THR A 292 1.25 24.08 9.95
CA THR A 292 0.95 23.50 11.26
C THR A 292 -0.52 23.11 11.34
N LEU A 293 -0.78 21.85 11.67
CA LEU A 293 -2.09 21.30 11.99
C LEU A 293 -2.15 21.02 13.49
N THR A 294 -2.99 21.74 14.22
CA THR A 294 -3.22 21.52 15.66
C THR A 294 -4.55 20.83 15.87
N LEU A 295 -4.52 19.61 16.39
CA LEU A 295 -5.67 18.73 16.58
C LEU A 295 -5.99 18.61 18.08
N GLY A 296 -7.23 18.92 18.46
CA GLY A 296 -7.84 18.65 19.77
C GLY A 296 -9.10 17.80 19.64
N GLY A 297 -9.67 17.36 20.77
CA GLY A 297 -10.87 16.53 20.81
C GLY A 297 -10.72 15.11 20.23
N ALA A 298 -11.85 14.45 19.94
CA ALA A 298 -11.87 13.07 19.46
C ALA A 298 -12.01 12.97 17.94
N TRP A 299 -10.96 12.48 17.28
CA TRP A 299 -10.94 12.16 15.86
C TRP A 299 -11.31 10.69 15.67
N ARG A 300 -12.48 10.48 15.07
CA ARG A 300 -13.07 9.17 14.78
C ARG A 300 -13.45 9.08 13.32
N ASP A 301 -13.54 7.88 12.76
CA ASP A 301 -13.86 7.63 11.36
C ASP A 301 -15.01 8.51 10.79
N GLY A 302 -16.12 8.62 11.51
CA GLY A 302 -17.27 9.46 11.12
C GLY A 302 -17.08 10.98 11.26
N ALA A 303 -15.95 11.44 11.79
CA ALA A 303 -15.64 12.83 12.12
C ALA A 303 -14.27 13.28 11.57
N LEU A 304 -13.88 12.78 10.39
CA LEU A 304 -12.61 13.11 9.72
C LEU A 304 -12.73 14.12 8.58
N GLY A 305 -13.93 14.58 8.23
CA GLY A 305 -14.17 15.41 7.04
C GLY A 305 -13.30 16.68 6.98
N GLU A 306 -13.21 17.41 8.09
CA GLU A 306 -12.35 18.59 8.19
C GLU A 306 -10.86 18.25 8.06
N LEU A 307 -10.40 17.20 8.74
CA LEU A 307 -9.00 16.76 8.67
C LEU A 307 -8.61 16.31 7.25
N ARG A 308 -9.48 15.57 6.55
CA ARG A 308 -9.22 15.16 5.16
C ARG A 308 -9.06 16.37 4.25
N THR A 309 -9.93 17.37 4.41
CA THR A 309 -9.89 18.61 3.63
C THR A 309 -8.63 19.42 3.92
N ALA A 310 -8.27 19.56 5.20
CA ALA A 310 -7.08 20.26 5.64
C ALA A 310 -5.79 19.58 5.14
N LEU A 311 -5.71 18.25 5.22
CA LEU A 311 -4.58 17.49 4.69
C LEU A 311 -4.44 17.68 3.18
N ALA A 312 -5.54 17.57 2.41
CA ALA A 312 -5.52 17.80 0.97
C ALA A 312 -5.02 19.22 0.61
N ARG A 313 -5.47 20.25 1.34
CA ARG A 313 -4.95 21.63 1.17
C ARG A 313 -3.47 21.73 1.53
N ALA A 314 -3.06 21.19 2.66
CA ALA A 314 -1.69 21.28 3.18
C ALA A 314 -0.68 20.63 2.20
N THR A 315 -1.06 19.48 1.62
CA THR A 315 -0.21 18.72 0.69
C THR A 315 -0.34 19.13 -0.77
N ALA A 316 -1.13 20.17 -1.10
CA ALA A 316 -1.29 20.65 -2.47
C ALA A 316 0.02 21.19 -3.07
N ARG A 317 1.01 21.50 -2.23
CA ARG A 317 2.38 21.91 -2.62
C ARG A 317 3.39 21.31 -1.64
N PRO A 318 4.59 20.90 -2.09
CA PRO A 318 5.64 20.42 -1.19
C PRO A 318 6.03 21.49 -0.16
N ARG A 319 5.86 21.20 1.13
CA ARG A 319 6.21 22.10 2.23
C ARG A 319 6.50 21.31 3.51
N ARG A 320 7.15 21.93 4.50
CA ARG A 320 7.39 21.30 5.80
C ARG A 320 6.08 21.25 6.58
N MET A 321 5.82 20.14 7.25
CA MET A 321 4.59 19.95 8.02
C MET A 321 4.87 19.68 9.49
N HIS A 322 4.00 20.23 10.33
CA HIS A 322 4.01 20.03 11.77
C HIS A 322 2.61 19.68 12.24
N VAL A 323 2.47 18.57 12.97
CA VAL A 323 1.19 18.13 13.52
C VAL A 323 1.29 18.16 15.02
N VAL A 324 0.50 19.03 15.66
CA VAL A 324 0.41 19.15 17.11
C VAL A 324 -0.85 18.44 17.57
N LEU A 325 -0.70 17.35 18.31
CA LEU A 325 -1.81 16.64 18.93
C LEU A 325 -1.91 17.11 20.38
N ARG A 326 -2.94 17.90 20.68
CA ARG A 326 -3.15 18.48 22.02
C ARG A 326 -3.36 17.41 23.09
N ASP A 327 -3.28 17.80 24.36
CA ASP A 327 -3.48 16.88 25.49
C ASP A 327 -4.86 16.21 25.50
N ASP A 328 -5.88 16.95 25.05
CA ASP A 328 -7.26 16.48 24.91
C ASP A 328 -7.52 15.69 23.63
N CYS A 329 -6.51 15.52 22.77
CA CYS A 329 -6.63 14.83 21.49
C CYS A 329 -6.70 13.30 21.67
N SER A 330 -7.62 12.66 20.95
CA SER A 330 -7.66 11.20 20.82
C SER A 330 -7.90 10.78 19.37
N LEU A 331 -7.13 9.79 18.90
CA LEU A 331 -7.15 9.32 17.52
C LEU A 331 -7.56 7.85 17.47
N ASP A 332 -8.47 7.49 16.57
CA ASP A 332 -8.73 6.09 16.24
C ASP A 332 -7.87 5.60 15.06
N SER A 333 -8.05 4.35 14.64
CA SER A 333 -7.33 3.78 13.52
C SER A 333 -7.52 4.54 12.20
N ALA A 334 -8.68 5.16 11.95
CA ALA A 334 -8.92 5.91 10.73
C ALA A 334 -8.13 7.22 10.73
N ALA A 335 -8.15 7.96 11.84
CA ALA A 335 -7.35 9.16 12.03
C ALA A 335 -5.84 8.87 11.94
N LEU A 336 -5.38 7.78 12.56
CA LEU A 336 -3.99 7.32 12.44
C LEU A 336 -3.64 6.91 11.00
N GLY A 337 -4.59 6.32 10.26
CA GLY A 337 -4.44 6.02 8.84
C GLY A 337 -4.12 7.28 8.02
N LEU A 338 -4.82 8.38 8.29
CA LEU A 338 -4.55 9.67 7.63
C LEU A 338 -3.16 10.23 7.98
N LEU A 339 -2.70 10.09 9.23
CA LEU A 339 -1.35 10.49 9.61
C LEU A 339 -0.27 9.63 8.92
N LEU A 340 -0.54 8.34 8.70
CA LEU A 340 0.34 7.46 7.93
C LEU A 340 0.38 7.86 6.45
N LEU A 341 -0.75 8.23 5.85
CA LEU A 341 -0.78 8.76 4.48
C LEU A 341 -0.01 10.08 4.37
N LEU A 342 -0.13 10.96 5.37
CA LEU A 342 0.64 12.21 5.45
C LEU A 342 2.15 11.93 5.54
N TYR A 343 2.56 11.00 6.41
CA TYR A 343 3.96 10.58 6.50
C TYR A 343 4.46 10.04 5.14
N GLY A 344 3.68 9.17 4.49
CA GLY A 344 4.00 8.65 3.16
C GLY A 344 4.15 9.77 2.12
N HIS A 345 3.25 10.77 2.13
CA HIS A 345 3.33 11.94 1.27
C HIS A 345 4.64 12.73 1.49
N GLN A 346 4.90 13.13 2.73
CA GLN A 346 6.10 13.91 3.10
C GLN A 346 7.39 13.16 2.77
N SER A 347 7.41 11.85 3.04
CA SER A 347 8.55 11.00 2.70
C SER A 347 8.78 10.92 1.18
N ARG A 348 7.72 10.81 0.38
CA ARG A 348 7.81 10.79 -1.09
C ARG A 348 8.30 12.11 -1.67
N THR A 349 7.90 13.24 -1.08
CA THR A 349 8.28 14.58 -1.55
C THR A 349 9.59 15.09 -0.93
N GLY A 350 10.25 14.29 -0.07
CA GLY A 350 11.47 14.70 0.63
C GLY A 350 11.26 15.79 1.69
N MET A 351 10.01 16.09 2.05
CA MET A 351 9.69 17.18 2.96
C MET A 351 9.66 16.72 4.42
N ALA A 352 10.07 17.60 5.34
CA ALA A 352 10.10 17.29 6.76
C ALA A 352 8.69 17.14 7.35
N LEU A 353 8.54 16.21 8.29
CA LEU A 353 7.32 16.04 9.10
C LEU A 353 7.72 15.96 10.58
N SER A 354 7.03 16.70 11.43
CA SER A 354 7.15 16.57 12.88
C SER A 354 5.77 16.36 13.48
N VAL A 355 5.67 15.45 14.45
CA VAL A 355 4.41 15.13 15.13
C VAL A 355 4.65 15.18 16.63
N ASP A 356 3.98 16.10 17.32
CA ASP A 356 4.05 16.22 18.77
C ASP A 356 2.77 15.65 19.38
N ALA A 357 2.91 14.75 20.35
CA ALA A 357 1.80 14.22 21.12
C ALA A 357 1.85 14.80 22.53
N GLY A 358 0.84 15.60 22.91
CA GLY A 358 0.76 16.26 24.21
C GLY A 358 0.65 15.26 25.36
N SER A 359 -0.31 14.33 25.29
CA SER A 359 -0.62 13.45 26.42
C SER A 359 0.14 12.11 26.42
N ALA A 360 0.41 11.58 27.62
CA ALA A 360 0.98 10.24 27.79
C ALA A 360 0.03 9.13 27.29
N SER A 361 -1.29 9.37 27.38
CA SER A 361 -2.30 8.46 26.83
C SER A 361 -2.18 8.35 25.32
N LEU A 362 -2.03 9.47 24.62
CA LEU A 362 -1.88 9.48 23.16
C LEU A 362 -0.59 8.79 22.72
N ARG A 363 0.55 9.06 23.39
CA ARG A 363 1.81 8.34 23.15
C ARG A 363 1.68 6.84 23.38
N ARG A 364 0.87 6.42 24.36
CA ARG A 364 0.53 5.00 24.58
C ARG A 364 -0.29 4.43 23.43
N THR A 365 -1.36 5.09 22.99
CA THR A 365 -2.18 4.63 21.85
C THR A 365 -1.34 4.49 20.59
N MET A 366 -0.50 5.49 20.27
CA MET A 366 0.40 5.45 19.11
C MET A 366 1.37 4.27 19.17
N ARG A 367 1.98 4.02 20.34
CA ARG A 367 2.85 2.86 20.55
C ARG A 367 2.08 1.54 20.41
N LEU A 368 0.89 1.42 20.98
CA LEU A 368 0.08 0.20 20.85
C LEU A 368 -0.31 -0.08 19.38
N GLN A 369 -0.48 0.97 18.59
CA GLN A 369 -0.75 0.89 17.15
C GLN A 369 0.53 0.85 16.29
N ASN A 370 1.73 0.78 16.90
CA ASN A 370 3.04 0.79 16.21
C ASN A 370 3.26 2.01 15.28
N VAL A 371 2.70 3.16 15.64
CA VAL A 371 2.89 4.43 14.91
C VAL A 371 3.68 5.46 15.71
N ASP A 372 4.32 5.06 16.82
CA ASP A 372 5.17 5.94 17.63
C ASP A 372 6.41 6.44 16.88
N PHE A 373 6.78 5.81 15.77
CA PHE A 373 7.80 6.33 14.87
C PHE A 373 7.44 7.69 14.27
N LEU A 374 6.15 8.04 14.15
CA LEU A 374 5.70 9.36 13.70
C LEU A 374 6.20 10.47 14.64
N LEU A 375 6.36 10.19 15.93
CA LEU A 375 6.86 11.14 16.94
C LEU A 375 8.36 11.42 16.80
N ARG A 376 9.11 10.53 16.14
CA ARG A 376 10.51 10.82 15.79
C ARG A 376 10.62 11.79 14.62
N GLY A 377 9.54 11.95 13.85
CA GLY A 377 9.49 12.79 12.67
C GLY A 377 10.23 12.22 11.46
N LEU A 378 10.10 12.94 10.35
CA LEU A 378 10.90 12.79 9.15
C LEU A 378 11.84 13.98 9.05
N PRO A 379 13.17 13.78 9.09
CA PRO A 379 14.09 14.83 8.70
C PRO A 379 13.87 15.09 7.20
N GLY A 380 13.65 16.35 6.81
CA GLY A 380 13.56 16.69 5.39
C GLY A 380 14.88 16.36 4.69
N SER A 381 14.83 15.97 3.42
CA SER A 381 16.03 15.95 2.60
C SER A 381 16.53 17.39 2.47
N VAL A 382 17.79 17.64 2.86
CA VAL A 382 18.45 18.90 2.56
C VAL A 382 18.53 18.97 1.04
N ALA A 383 17.75 19.87 0.45
CA ALA A 383 17.81 20.16 -0.99
C ALA A 383 19.18 20.76 -1.35
#